data_AF-A0A4R8EKZ4-F1
#
_entry.id   AF-A0A4R8EKZ4-F1
#
_cell.length_a   1.000
_cell.length_b   1.000
_cell.length_c   1.000
_cell.angle_alpha   90.00
_cell.angle_beta   90.00
_cell.angle_gamma   90.00
#
_symmetry.space_group_name_H-M   'P 1'
#
loop_
_entity.id
_entity.type
_entity.pdbx_description
1 polymer ?
#
loop_
_entity_poly.entity_id
_entity_poly.type
_entity_poly.pdbx_seq_one_letter_code
_entity_poly.pdbx_strand_id
1 'polypeptide(L)'
;MLVYVLNKHGKPLMPCKPSKARKLLKDGKAKVVRKEPFTIQLLYGSSGYKQPITLGIDAGSKTVGLSATTEKKELLAAEVETRDDITKLLAQKRQYRRDRRFRKTRYRKPRFFNRVHSKNKG
;
A
#
# COMPACT_ATOMS: atom_id res chain seq x y z
N MET A 1 -0.21 21.77 -3.18
CA MET A 1 0.78 20.93 -2.47
C MET A 1 0.93 21.39 -1.02
N LEU A 2 0.75 20.48 -0.08
CA LEU A 2 0.95 20.71 1.36
C LEU A 2 2.27 20.06 1.82
N VAL A 3 2.82 20.55 2.92
CA VAL A 3 3.99 19.95 3.57
C VAL A 3 3.57 19.39 4.91
N TYR A 4 3.83 18.11 5.12
CA TYR A 4 3.52 17.41 6.36
C TYR A 4 4.55 17.77 7.43
N VAL A 5 4.09 17.92 8.67
CA VAL A 5 4.91 18.44 9.76
C VAL A 5 4.88 17.47 10.94
N LEU A 6 6.06 17.09 11.42
CA LEU A 6 6.27 16.42 12.69
C LEU A 6 6.82 17.42 13.71
N ASN A 7 6.41 17.29 14.97
CA ASN A 7 7.03 18.05 16.06
C ASN A 7 8.40 17.46 16.44
N LYS A 8 9.10 18.10 17.38
CA LYS A 8 10.41 17.62 17.91
C LYS A 8 10.38 16.17 18.39
N HIS A 9 9.25 15.71 18.92
CA HIS A 9 9.04 14.36 19.44
C HIS A 9 8.54 13.36 18.39
N GLY A 10 8.50 13.73 17.10
CA GLY A 10 8.04 12.85 16.02
C GLY A 10 6.52 12.68 15.95
N LYS A 11 5.74 13.41 16.74
CA LYS A 11 4.27 13.38 16.67
C LYS A 11 3.77 14.29 15.53
N PRO A 12 2.75 13.87 14.76
CA PRO A 12 2.24 14.64 13.64
C PRO A 12 1.51 15.90 14.09
N LEU A 13 1.68 16.98 13.31
CA LEU A 13 0.94 18.24 13.40
C LEU A 13 0.16 18.49 12.10
N MET A 14 -0.67 19.52 12.10
CA MET A 14 -1.35 19.95 10.88
C MET A 14 -0.36 20.35 9.78
N PRO A 15 -0.58 19.92 8.53
CA PRO A 15 0.27 20.29 7.41
C PRO A 15 0.28 21.81 7.18
N CYS A 16 1.39 22.31 6.68
CA CYS A 16 1.57 23.73 6.41
C CYS A 16 1.75 24.03 4.92
N LYS A 17 1.64 25.32 4.57
CA LYS A 17 1.92 25.80 3.21
C LYS A 17 3.41 25.64 2.91
N PRO A 18 3.80 25.31 1.66
CA PRO A 18 5.20 25.18 1.26
C PRO A 18 6.06 26.41 1.55
N SER A 19 5.48 27.61 1.50
CA SER A 19 6.17 28.86 1.85
C SER A 19 6.64 28.89 3.32
N LYS A 20 5.82 28.38 4.25
CA LYS A 20 6.19 28.26 5.67
C LYS A 20 7.27 27.20 5.86
N ALA A 21 7.12 26.04 5.22
CA ALA A 21 8.11 24.97 5.28
C ALA A 21 9.48 25.44 4.77
N ARG A 22 9.53 26.18 3.66
CA ARG A 22 10.77 26.73 3.10
C ARG A 22 11.46 27.68 4.07
N LYS A 23 10.71 28.59 4.72
CA LYS A 23 11.26 29.50 5.73
C LYS A 23 11.84 28.71 6.92
N LEU A 24 11.12 27.73 7.43
CA LEU A 24 11.58 26.89 8.54
C LEU A 24 12.86 26.12 8.21
N LEU A 25 12.98 25.61 6.98
CA LEU A 25 14.19 24.93 6.51
C LEU A 25 15.36 25.91 6.33
N LYS A 26 15.12 27.08 5.73
CA LYS A 26 16.14 28.12 5.54
C LYS A 26 16.68 28.65 6.87
N ASP A 27 15.80 28.81 7.86
CA ASP A 27 16.15 29.27 9.20
C ASP A 27 16.80 28.16 10.07
N GLY A 28 16.98 26.94 9.55
CA GLY A 28 17.54 25.82 10.32
C GLY A 28 16.63 25.32 11.44
N LYS A 29 15.34 25.67 11.43
CA LYS A 29 14.37 25.32 12.49
C LYS A 29 13.67 23.97 12.24
N ALA A 30 13.82 23.41 11.05
CA ALA A 30 13.28 22.12 10.68
C ALA A 30 14.29 21.33 9.84
N LYS A 31 14.11 20.00 9.79
CA LYS A 31 14.83 19.10 8.90
C LYS A 31 13.86 18.32 8.01
N VAL A 32 14.29 17.93 6.82
CA VAL A 32 13.51 17.04 5.94
C VAL A 32 13.65 15.60 6.46
N VAL A 33 12.52 14.90 6.60
CA VAL A 33 12.49 13.49 7.04
C VAL A 33 12.10 12.56 5.90
N ARG A 34 11.21 13.01 5.02
CA ARG A 34 10.73 12.22 3.88
C ARG A 34 10.49 13.13 2.67
N LYS A 35 10.83 12.66 1.47
CA LYS A 35 10.63 13.40 0.21
C LYS A 35 9.23 13.20 -0.36
N GLU A 36 8.68 11.99 -0.26
CA GLU A 36 7.40 11.59 -0.82
C GLU A 36 6.57 10.78 0.21
N PRO A 37 5.50 11.34 0.79
CA PRO A 37 5.11 12.75 0.69
C PRO A 37 6.10 13.67 1.43
N PHE A 38 6.27 14.91 0.95
CA PHE A 38 7.26 15.83 1.51
C PHE A 38 6.94 16.19 2.96
N THR A 39 7.81 15.78 3.87
CA THR A 39 7.60 15.83 5.32
C THR A 39 8.80 16.46 6.02
N ILE A 40 8.54 17.47 6.84
CA ILE A 40 9.55 18.12 7.68
C ILE A 40 9.32 17.82 9.16
N GLN A 41 10.39 17.83 9.94
CA GLN A 41 10.33 17.73 11.40
C GLN A 41 10.92 19.00 12.02
N LEU A 42 10.18 19.60 12.95
CA LEU A 42 10.65 20.75 13.72
C LEU A 42 11.72 20.32 14.72
N LEU A 43 12.78 21.13 14.84
CA LEU A 43 13.87 20.88 15.79
C LEU A 43 13.61 21.51 17.17
N TYR A 44 12.64 22.42 17.23
CA TYR A 44 12.20 23.10 18.45
C TYR A 44 10.86 22.54 18.95
N GLY A 45 10.58 22.72 20.23
CA GLY A 45 9.33 22.30 20.85
C GLY A 45 8.15 23.08 20.28
N SER A 46 7.13 22.36 19.78
CA SER A 46 5.88 22.96 19.33
C SER A 46 4.73 22.02 19.64
N SER A 47 3.78 22.50 20.44
CA SER A 47 2.45 21.93 20.62
C SER A 47 1.52 22.58 19.59
N GLY A 48 1.33 21.92 18.46
CA GLY A 48 0.42 22.40 17.42
C GLY A 48 -0.99 21.84 17.59
N TYR A 49 -1.98 22.66 17.24
CA TYR A 49 -3.38 22.25 17.11
C TYR A 49 -3.53 21.11 16.08
N LYS A 50 -4.46 20.20 16.36
CA LYS A 50 -4.89 19.14 15.45
C LYS A 50 -6.40 19.24 15.27
N GLN A 51 -6.86 19.07 14.04
CA GLN A 51 -8.27 18.88 13.75
C GLN A 51 -8.53 17.41 13.40
N PRO A 52 -9.75 16.90 13.61
CA PRO A 52 -10.17 15.61 13.09
C PRO A 52 -9.99 15.55 11.56
N ILE A 53 -9.60 14.38 11.07
CA ILE A 53 -9.39 14.11 9.65
C ILE A 53 -10.16 12.84 9.32
N THR A 54 -10.90 12.85 8.23
CA THR A 54 -11.57 11.67 7.69
C THR A 54 -10.69 11.05 6.62
N LEU A 55 -10.47 9.74 6.71
CA LEU A 55 -9.72 8.98 5.73
C LEU A 55 -10.70 8.24 4.81
N GLY A 56 -10.68 8.57 3.53
CA GLY A 56 -11.33 7.80 2.47
C GLY A 56 -10.32 6.85 1.83
N ILE A 57 -10.71 5.58 1.72
CA ILE A 57 -9.94 4.55 1.02
C ILE A 57 -10.87 3.94 -0.02
N ASP A 58 -10.49 4.05 -1.29
CA ASP A 58 -11.16 3.36 -2.39
C ASP A 58 -10.26 2.23 -2.89
N ALA A 59 -10.66 0.99 -2.61
CA ALA A 59 -9.85 -0.19 -2.89
C ALA A 59 -10.31 -0.87 -4.18
N GLY A 60 -9.70 -0.48 -5.31
CA GLY A 60 -9.83 -1.17 -6.58
C GLY A 60 -8.90 -2.40 -6.68
N SER A 61 -9.15 -3.23 -7.69
CA SER A 61 -8.39 -4.46 -7.92
C SER A 61 -6.94 -4.21 -8.35
N LYS A 62 -6.71 -3.15 -9.14
CA LYS A 62 -5.38 -2.72 -9.63
C LYS A 62 -4.85 -1.46 -8.95
N THR A 63 -5.74 -0.68 -8.36
CA THR A 63 -5.43 0.67 -7.89
C THR A 63 -6.17 0.90 -6.59
N VAL A 64 -5.46 1.43 -5.59
CA VAL A 64 -6.05 1.88 -4.33
C VAL A 64 -5.90 3.40 -4.23
N GLY A 65 -7.03 4.10 -4.20
CA GLY A 65 -7.11 5.53 -3.96
C GLY A 65 -7.15 5.83 -2.46
N LEU A 66 -6.37 6.82 -2.03
CA LEU A 66 -6.30 7.30 -0.65
C LEU A 66 -6.56 8.80 -0.63
N SER A 67 -7.53 9.23 0.17
CA SER A 67 -7.82 10.65 0.39
C SER A 67 -7.96 10.94 1.88
N ALA A 68 -7.27 11.97 2.36
CA ALA A 68 -7.43 12.46 3.73
C ALA A 68 -8.05 13.84 3.69
N THR A 69 -9.27 13.98 4.19
CA THR A 69 -10.07 15.20 4.11
C THR A 69 -10.40 15.76 5.48
N THR A 70 -10.64 17.06 5.46
CA THR A 70 -11.20 17.82 6.58
C THR A 70 -12.40 18.57 6.02
N GLU A 71 -13.29 19.08 6.88
CA GLU A 71 -14.54 19.73 6.45
C GLU A 71 -14.35 20.80 5.35
N LYS A 72 -13.20 21.47 5.36
CA LYS A 72 -12.90 22.58 4.43
C LYS A 72 -12.09 22.18 3.21
N LYS A 73 -11.28 21.14 3.30
CA LYS A 73 -10.31 20.80 2.25
C LYS A 73 -9.73 19.40 2.39
N GLU A 74 -9.28 18.88 1.25
CA GLU A 74 -8.42 17.72 1.16
C GLU A 74 -6.97 18.06 1.54
N LEU A 75 -6.35 17.19 2.34
CA LEU A 75 -4.99 17.33 2.84
C LEU A 75 -4.00 16.43 2.09
N LEU A 76 -4.43 15.20 1.78
CA LEU A 76 -3.65 14.19 1.07
C LEU A 76 -4.55 13.57 0.01
N ALA A 77 -4.00 13.42 -1.19
CA ALA A 77 -4.52 12.54 -2.23
C ALA A 77 -3.35 11.67 -2.70
N ALA A 78 -3.53 10.37 -2.75
CA ALA A 78 -2.53 9.43 -3.22
C ALA A 78 -3.21 8.26 -3.92
N GLU A 79 -2.52 7.69 -4.89
CA GLU A 79 -2.94 6.52 -5.64
C GLU A 79 -1.82 5.49 -5.54
N VAL A 80 -2.18 4.25 -5.25
CA VAL A 80 -1.24 3.14 -5.11
C VAL A 80 -1.61 2.06 -6.11
N GLU A 81 -0.72 1.79 -7.06
CA GLU A 81 -0.86 0.66 -7.96
C GLU A 81 -0.56 -0.64 -7.22
N THR A 82 -1.48 -1.59 -7.30
CA THR A 82 -1.36 -2.92 -6.71
C THR A 82 -0.85 -3.91 -7.75
N ARG A 83 -0.20 -4.97 -7.25
CA ARG A 83 0.38 -6.02 -8.09
C ARG A 83 -0.71 -6.89 -8.73
N ASP A 84 -0.72 -6.98 -10.06
CA ASP A 84 -1.78 -7.67 -10.83
C ASP A 84 -1.36 -9.02 -11.48
N ASP A 85 -0.06 -9.31 -11.54
CA ASP A 85 0.50 -10.51 -12.19
C ASP A 85 0.24 -11.83 -11.42
N ILE A 86 -0.17 -11.76 -10.15
CA ILE A 86 -0.29 -12.91 -9.24
C ILE A 86 -1.24 -13.96 -9.82
N THR A 87 -2.38 -13.53 -10.36
CA THR A 87 -3.38 -14.44 -10.95
C THR A 87 -2.78 -15.26 -12.10
N LYS A 88 -2.00 -14.60 -12.97
CA LYS A 88 -1.30 -15.24 -14.09
C LYS A 88 -0.23 -16.22 -13.58
N LEU A 89 0.57 -15.82 -12.59
CA LEU A 89 1.60 -16.66 -11.98
C LEU A 89 1.00 -17.91 -11.30
N LEU A 90 -0.13 -17.76 -10.60
CA LEU A 90 -0.85 -18.88 -10.00
C LEU A 90 -1.43 -19.83 -11.05
N ALA A 91 -1.95 -19.30 -12.17
CA ALA A 91 -2.42 -20.09 -13.30
C ALA A 91 -1.28 -20.89 -13.95
N GLN A 92 -0.13 -20.27 -14.18
CA GLN A 92 1.07 -20.95 -14.70
C GLN A 92 1.57 -22.03 -13.73
N LYS A 93 1.66 -21.73 -12.43
CA LYS A 93 2.01 -22.71 -11.39
C LYS A 93 1.06 -23.90 -11.39
N ARG A 94 -0.24 -23.66 -11.56
CA ARG A 94 -1.27 -24.72 -11.70
C ARG A 94 -1.02 -25.57 -12.94
N GLN A 95 -0.74 -24.95 -14.09
CA GLN A 95 -0.50 -25.63 -15.36
C GLN A 95 0.74 -26.51 -15.31
N TYR A 96 1.88 -25.98 -14.85
CA TYR A 96 3.11 -26.77 -14.69
C TYR A 96 2.94 -27.97 -13.77
N ARG A 97 2.14 -27.82 -12.70
CA ARG A 97 1.79 -28.95 -11.82
C ARG A 97 0.95 -30.01 -12.53
N ARG A 98 -0.02 -29.61 -13.35
CA ARG A 98 -0.85 -30.52 -14.17
C ARG A 98 0.01 -31.27 -15.18
N ASP A 99 0.86 -30.56 -15.91
CA ASP A 99 1.72 -31.15 -16.95
C ASP A 99 2.71 -32.13 -16.38
N ARG A 100 3.32 -31.83 -15.22
CA ARG A 100 4.25 -32.74 -14.56
C ARG A 100 3.56 -34.02 -14.11
N ARG A 101 2.33 -33.91 -13.58
CA ARG A 101 1.50 -35.06 -13.17
C ARG A 101 1.03 -35.90 -14.35
N PHE A 102 0.86 -35.30 -15.53
CA PHE A 102 0.43 -35.97 -16.76
C PHE A 102 1.60 -36.60 -17.53
N ARG A 103 2.70 -35.86 -17.75
CA ARG A 103 3.84 -36.29 -18.59
C ARG A 103 4.83 -37.21 -17.88
N LYS A 104 5.04 -37.04 -16.56
CA LYS A 104 6.01 -37.85 -15.79
C LYS A 104 5.31 -39.04 -15.11
N THR A 105 4.68 -39.89 -15.91
CA THR A 105 3.93 -41.07 -15.45
C THR A 105 4.76 -42.36 -15.47
N ARG A 106 5.99 -42.35 -16.01
CA ARG A 106 6.84 -43.55 -16.17
C ARG A 106 6.98 -44.40 -14.90
N TYR A 107 7.09 -43.78 -13.73
CA TYR A 107 7.14 -44.47 -12.43
C TYR A 107 5.88 -44.28 -11.58
N ARG A 108 4.86 -43.58 -12.08
CA ARG A 108 3.65 -43.23 -11.34
C ARG A 108 2.55 -44.22 -11.70
N LYS A 109 2.20 -45.10 -10.75
CA LYS A 109 1.07 -46.03 -10.94
C LYS A 109 -0.19 -45.28 -11.40
N PRO A 110 -0.91 -45.79 -12.41
CA PRO A 110 -2.13 -45.18 -12.89
C PRO A 110 -3.16 -45.00 -11.76
N ARG A 111 -3.80 -43.82 -11.70
CA ARG A 111 -4.76 -43.48 -10.64
C ARG A 111 -6.23 -43.70 -11.02
N PHE A 112 -6.53 -44.17 -12.24
CA PHE A 112 -7.92 -44.37 -12.67
C PHE A 112 -8.66 -45.42 -11.84
N PHE A 113 -7.98 -46.45 -11.32
CA PHE A 113 -8.56 -47.39 -10.36
C PHE A 113 -8.57 -46.88 -8.89
N ASN A 114 -7.88 -45.78 -8.61
CA ASN A 114 -7.70 -45.20 -7.27
C ASN A 114 -8.47 -43.88 -7.06
N ARG A 115 -9.30 -43.45 -8.03
CA ARG A 115 -10.21 -42.33 -7.85
C ARG A 115 -11.51 -42.87 -7.24
N VAL A 116 -11.99 -42.26 -6.16
CA VAL A 116 -13.22 -42.71 -5.48
C VAL A 116 -14.42 -42.65 -6.44
N HIS A 117 -14.48 -41.61 -7.28
CA HIS A 117 -15.56 -41.45 -8.26
C HIS A 117 -15.62 -42.56 -9.32
N SER A 118 -14.51 -43.21 -9.69
CA SER A 118 -14.53 -44.32 -10.65
C SER A 118 -14.92 -45.67 -10.03
N LYS A 119 -15.17 -45.70 -8.70
CA LYS A 119 -15.64 -46.88 -7.97
C LYS A 119 -17.15 -46.86 -7.72
N ASN A 120 -17.80 -45.70 -7.83
CA ASN A 120 -19.24 -45.59 -7.64
C ASN A 120 -19.94 -46.10 -8.92
N LYS A 121 -20.77 -47.14 -8.77
CA LYS A 121 -21.70 -47.59 -9.81
C LYS A 121 -22.99 -46.77 -9.70
N GLY A 122 -22.98 -45.56 -10.26
CA GLY A 122 -24.09 -44.61 -10.08
C GLY A 122 -23.93 -43.78 -8.82
#